data_AF-A0A0R0CE30-F1
#
_entry.id   AF-A0A0R0CE30-F1
#
_cell.length_a   1.000
_cell.length_b   1.000
_cell.length_c   1.000
_cell.angle_alpha   90.00
_cell.angle_beta   90.00
_cell.angle_gamma   90.00
#
_symmetry.space_group_name_H-M   'P 1'
#
loop_
_entity.id
_entity.type
_entity.pdbx_description
1 polymer ?
#
loop_
_entity_poly.entity_id
_entity_poly.type
_entity_poly.pdbx_seq_one_letter_code
_entity_poly.pdbx_strand_id
1 'polypeptide(L)'
;MLSALETKIPPPVVLLVLAILIWALPGSSSTSARTLTGGLLVLAGLLINGWPKRLFRRLGTTINPLHPERSSVLITSGLYRYSRNPMYLGYALALLGWVVCQGKLAGFIAVVIFIGYVTRLQIVPEERELAARFPMRYATYKQAVRRWI
;
A
#
# COMPACT_ATOMS: atom_id res chain seq x y z
N MET A 1 -4.83 5.34 -22.43
CA MET A 1 -5.31 6.45 -21.57
C MET A 1 -4.80 6.38 -20.13
N LEU A 2 -4.86 5.25 -19.42
CA LEU A 2 -4.46 5.20 -18.00
C LEU A 2 -2.96 5.39 -17.73
N SER A 3 -2.07 5.10 -18.68
CA SER A 3 -0.62 5.27 -18.49
C SER A 3 -0.18 6.71 -18.28
N ALA A 4 -0.97 7.69 -18.72
CA ALA A 4 -0.70 9.10 -18.46
C ALA A 4 -0.93 9.51 -16.99
N LEU A 5 -1.55 8.65 -16.16
CA LEU A 5 -1.86 8.91 -14.75
C LEU A 5 -0.99 8.07 -13.79
N GLU A 6 -0.12 7.21 -14.32
CA GLU A 6 0.81 6.42 -13.52
C GLU A 6 1.67 7.35 -12.66
N THR A 7 1.84 6.98 -11.39
CA THR A 7 2.62 7.69 -10.36
C THR A 7 2.27 9.17 -10.12
N LYS A 8 1.21 9.72 -10.71
CA LYS A 8 0.83 11.15 -10.54
C LYS A 8 0.09 11.44 -9.24
N ILE A 9 -0.78 10.53 -8.82
CA ILE A 9 -1.59 10.72 -7.61
C ILE A 9 -0.95 9.92 -6.47
N PRO A 10 -0.52 10.55 -5.36
CA PRO A 10 0.09 9.81 -4.26
C PRO A 10 -0.93 8.87 -3.59
N PRO A 11 -0.56 7.61 -3.27
CA PRO A 11 -1.44 6.68 -2.54
C PRO A 11 -2.07 7.25 -1.25
N PRO A 12 -1.35 8.05 -0.43
CA PRO A 12 -1.96 8.67 0.76
C PRO A 12 -3.15 9.57 0.44
N VAL A 13 -3.12 10.29 -0.70
CA VAL A 13 -4.22 11.19 -1.10
C VAL A 13 -5.47 10.36 -1.40
N VAL A 14 -5.33 9.29 -2.20
CA VAL A 14 -6.46 8.40 -2.50
C VAL A 14 -6.99 7.72 -1.24
N LEU A 15 -6.10 7.28 -0.35
CA LEU A 15 -6.49 6.68 0.93
C LEU A 15 -7.32 7.65 1.78
N LEU A 16 -6.91 8.92 1.89
CA LEU A 16 -7.64 9.94 2.64
C LEU A 16 -9.00 10.25 2.01
N VAL A 17 -9.06 10.40 0.69
CA VAL A 17 -10.31 10.62 -0.04
C VAL A 17 -11.29 9.47 0.23
N LEU A 18 -10.84 8.22 0.09
CA LEU A 18 -11.67 7.06 0.38
C LEU A 18 -12.08 6.99 1.86
N ALA A 19 -11.19 7.30 2.79
CA ALA A 19 -11.51 7.33 4.22
C ALA A 19 -12.59 8.36 4.56
N ILE A 20 -12.52 9.57 3.95
CA ILE A 20 -13.53 10.62 4.09
C ILE A 20 -14.87 10.18 3.51
N LEU A 21 -14.86 9.57 2.32
CA LEU A 21 -16.08 9.04 1.70
C LEU A 21 -16.74 7.98 2.59
N ILE A 22 -15.97 7.04 3.15
CA ILE A 22 -16.50 6.04 4.10
C ILE A 22 -17.09 6.74 5.33
N TRP A 23 -16.43 7.76 5.87
CA TRP A 23 -16.92 8.50 7.02
C TRP A 23 -18.25 9.23 6.73
N ALA A 24 -18.40 9.79 5.53
CA ALA A 24 -19.62 10.50 5.10
C ALA A 24 -20.82 9.58 4.81
N LEU A 25 -20.61 8.28 4.58
CA LEU A 25 -21.71 7.33 4.37
C LEU A 25 -22.62 7.23 5.61
N PRO A 26 -23.94 7.07 5.44
CA PRO A 26 -24.83 6.79 6.56
C PRO A 26 -24.45 5.44 7.21
N GLY A 27 -24.51 5.35 8.53
CA GLY A 27 -24.07 4.14 9.25
C GLY A 27 -24.46 4.11 10.71
N SER A 28 -24.27 2.95 11.35
CA SER A 28 -24.63 2.73 12.74
C SER A 28 -23.59 3.30 13.71
N SER A 29 -24.02 3.58 14.94
CA SER A 29 -23.15 4.03 16.04
C SER A 29 -22.03 3.02 16.28
N SER A 30 -20.77 3.46 16.24
CA SER A 30 -19.61 2.59 16.50
C SER A 30 -19.72 1.91 17.87
N THR A 31 -19.21 0.68 17.97
CA THR A 31 -19.12 -0.06 19.25
C THR A 31 -17.67 -0.06 19.73
N SER A 32 -17.44 -0.12 21.04
CA SER A 32 -16.09 -0.13 21.62
C SER A 32 -15.21 -1.25 21.05
N ALA A 33 -15.79 -2.43 20.82
CA ALA A 33 -15.09 -3.55 20.18
C ALA A 33 -14.64 -3.21 18.75
N ARG A 34 -15.52 -2.63 17.91
CA ARG A 34 -15.18 -2.25 16.52
C ARG A 34 -14.12 -1.16 16.49
N THR A 35 -14.22 -0.15 17.35
CA THR A 35 -13.23 0.92 17.46
C THR A 35 -11.87 0.37 17.88
N LEU A 36 -11.82 -0.55 18.85
CA LEU A 36 -10.58 -1.16 19.30
C LEU A 36 -9.95 -2.03 18.19
N THR A 37 -10.72 -2.96 17.61
CA THR A 37 -10.22 -3.85 16.55
C THR A 37 -9.78 -3.06 15.32
N GLY A 38 -10.60 -2.11 14.86
CA GLY A 38 -10.25 -1.27 13.72
C GLY A 38 -9.05 -0.36 14.01
N GLY A 39 -8.95 0.19 15.22
CA GLY A 39 -7.79 0.97 15.67
C GLY A 39 -6.49 0.17 15.67
N LEU A 40 -6.52 -1.08 16.15
CA LEU A 40 -5.38 -1.99 16.10
C LEU A 40 -4.95 -2.32 14.66
N LEU A 41 -5.92 -2.54 13.76
CA LEU A 41 -5.65 -2.76 12.34
C LEU A 41 -5.04 -1.53 11.66
N VAL A 42 -5.55 -0.33 11.96
CA VAL A 42 -4.96 0.93 11.50
C VAL A 42 -3.52 1.05 11.97
N LEU A 43 -3.27 0.84 13.26
CA LEU A 43 -1.93 0.92 13.83
C LEU A 43 -0.98 -0.08 13.16
N ALA A 44 -1.39 -1.34 13.03
CA ALA A 44 -0.61 -2.37 12.35
C ALA A 44 -0.31 -1.98 10.90
N GLY A 45 -1.29 -1.49 10.15
CA GLY A 45 -1.13 -1.03 8.78
C GLY A 45 -0.12 0.12 8.64
N LEU A 46 -0.20 1.11 9.54
CA LEU A 46 0.74 2.23 9.58
C LEU A 46 2.17 1.77 9.93
N LEU A 47 2.31 0.81 10.84
CA LEU A 47 3.62 0.22 11.18
C LEU A 47 4.21 -0.53 9.99
N ILE A 48 3.42 -1.37 9.31
CA ILE A 48 3.84 -2.09 8.10
C ILE A 48 4.23 -1.10 6.98
N ASN A 49 3.48 -0.01 6.82
CA ASN A 49 3.81 1.02 5.83
C ASN A 49 5.10 1.79 6.17
N GLY A 50 5.29 2.12 7.44
CA GLY A 50 6.42 2.91 7.92
C GLY A 50 7.72 2.12 8.07
N TRP A 51 7.64 0.81 8.30
CA TRP A 51 8.81 -0.04 8.56
C TRP A 51 9.84 -0.04 7.42
N PRO A 52 9.44 -0.22 6.14
CA PRO A 52 10.33 -0.07 5.00
C PRO A 52 11.05 1.28 5.01
N LYS A 53 10.38 2.39 5.32
CA LYS A 53 10.99 3.74 5.32
C LYS A 53 12.15 3.87 6.31
N ARG A 54 12.20 3.04 7.37
CA ARG A 54 13.36 2.97 8.27
C ARG A 54 14.52 2.19 7.65
N LEU A 55 14.22 1.10 6.94
CA LEU A 55 15.21 0.31 6.20
C LEU A 55 15.86 1.12 5.07
N PHE A 56 15.06 1.84 4.27
CA PHE A 56 15.56 2.69 3.18
C PHE A 56 16.45 3.83 3.70
N ARG A 57 16.03 4.51 4.77
CA ARG A 57 16.87 5.54 5.44
C ARG A 57 18.21 5.00 5.92
N ARG A 58 18.24 3.77 6.47
CA ARG A 58 19.50 3.12 6.89
C ARG A 58 20.40 2.74 5.71
N LEU A 59 19.81 2.47 4.54
CA LEU A 59 20.53 2.12 3.32
C LEU A 59 20.89 3.36 2.46
N GLY A 60 20.66 4.58 2.95
CA GLY A 60 20.98 5.82 2.24
C GLY A 60 20.14 6.02 0.96
N THR A 61 19.02 5.32 0.84
CA THR A 61 18.14 5.38 -0.34
C THR A 61 16.74 5.84 0.07
N THR A 62 15.99 6.43 -0.85
CA THR A 62 14.59 6.79 -0.60
C THR A 62 13.70 6.02 -1.56
N ILE A 63 12.66 5.36 -1.05
CA ILE A 63 11.50 5.05 -1.90
C ILE A 63 10.74 6.35 -2.02
N ASN A 64 10.82 6.96 -3.19
CA ASN A 64 9.74 7.83 -3.62
C ASN A 64 8.89 7.03 -4.62
N PRO A 65 7.63 6.66 -4.26
CA PRO A 65 6.73 5.99 -5.20
C PRO A 65 6.47 6.81 -6.47
N LEU A 66 6.75 8.12 -6.40
CA LEU A 66 6.64 9.06 -7.52
C LEU A 66 7.89 9.04 -8.43
N HIS A 67 9.01 8.46 -7.96
CA HIS A 67 10.28 8.36 -8.68
C HIS A 67 10.87 6.93 -8.62
N PRO A 68 10.17 5.92 -9.16
CA PRO A 68 10.68 4.54 -9.19
C PRO A 68 12.06 4.42 -9.88
N GLU A 69 12.38 5.33 -10.80
CA GLU A 69 13.67 5.45 -11.48
C GLU A 69 14.83 5.79 -10.54
N ARG A 70 14.60 6.16 -9.28
CA ARG A 70 15.67 6.46 -8.32
C ARG A 70 16.07 5.27 -7.45
N SER A 71 15.43 4.10 -7.62
CA SER A 71 15.74 2.92 -6.81
C SER A 71 17.06 2.27 -7.22
N SER A 72 18.14 2.58 -6.49
CA SER A 72 19.50 2.05 -6.74
C SER A 72 19.71 0.63 -6.19
N VAL A 73 18.79 0.11 -5.38
CA VAL A 73 18.93 -1.20 -4.72
C VAL A 73 17.60 -1.95 -4.75
N LEU A 74 17.64 -3.21 -5.20
CA LEU A 74 16.54 -4.16 -5.03
C LEU A 74 16.55 -4.72 -3.61
N ILE A 75 15.55 -4.34 -2.80
CA ILE A 75 15.38 -4.87 -1.44
C ILE A 75 14.50 -6.12 -1.47
N THR A 76 15.04 -7.24 -0.97
CA THR A 76 14.34 -8.54 -0.87
C THR A 76 14.27 -9.06 0.58
N SER A 77 14.71 -8.27 1.56
CA SER A 77 14.78 -8.64 2.97
C SER A 77 13.72 -7.95 3.84
N GLY A 78 13.57 -8.38 5.09
CA GLY A 78 12.55 -7.84 5.99
C GLY A 78 11.14 -8.15 5.48
N LEU A 79 10.24 -7.16 5.45
CA LEU A 79 8.88 -7.34 4.96
C LEU A 79 8.80 -7.67 3.46
N TYR A 80 9.84 -7.32 2.70
CA TYR A 80 9.92 -7.62 1.27
C TYR A 80 10.10 -9.12 0.97
N ARG A 81 10.38 -9.97 1.98
CA ARG A 81 10.39 -11.44 1.81
C ARG A 81 8.99 -12.04 1.73
N TYR A 82 7.98 -11.32 2.22
CA TYR A 82 6.59 -11.80 2.30
C TYR A 82 5.69 -11.21 1.24
N SER A 83 6.01 -10.02 0.73
CA SER A 83 5.25 -9.35 -0.32
C SER A 83 6.22 -8.42 -1.04
N ARG A 84 6.09 -8.29 -2.36
CA ARG A 84 6.86 -7.29 -3.12
C ARG A 84 6.43 -5.85 -2.81
N ASN A 85 5.26 -5.68 -2.21
CA ASN A 85 4.60 -4.37 -2.02
C ASN A 85 4.12 -4.16 -0.57
N PRO A 86 4.97 -4.35 0.45
CA PRO A 86 4.55 -4.32 1.85
C PRO A 86 4.05 -2.92 2.26
N MET A 87 4.59 -1.85 1.67
CA MET A 87 4.13 -0.48 1.96
C MET A 87 2.66 -0.29 1.57
N TYR A 88 2.28 -0.72 0.36
CA TYR A 88 0.91 -0.63 -0.12
C TYR A 88 -0.03 -1.57 0.64
N LEU A 89 0.47 -2.73 1.08
CA LEU A 89 -0.26 -3.64 1.98
C LEU A 89 -0.59 -2.95 3.31
N GLY A 90 0.36 -2.19 3.88
CA GLY A 90 0.13 -1.40 5.08
C GLY A 90 -0.98 -0.36 4.92
N TYR A 91 -1.03 0.33 3.78
CA TYR A 91 -2.14 1.26 3.48
C TYR A 91 -3.48 0.56 3.31
N ALA A 92 -3.52 -0.57 2.60
CA ALA A 92 -4.75 -1.35 2.44
C ALA A 92 -5.27 -1.87 3.79
N LEU A 93 -4.37 -2.32 4.67
CA LEU A 93 -4.71 -2.77 6.02
C LEU A 93 -5.21 -1.61 6.90
N ALA A 94 -4.59 -0.43 6.78
CA ALA A 94 -5.05 0.75 7.51
C ALA A 94 -6.45 1.20 7.05
N LEU A 95 -6.71 1.21 5.74
CA LEU A 95 -8.03 1.52 5.22
C LEU A 95 -9.07 0.47 5.64
N LEU A 96 -8.71 -0.81 5.67
CA LEU A 96 -9.56 -1.88 6.19
C LEU A 96 -9.89 -1.67 7.69
N GLY A 97 -8.90 -1.33 8.51
CA GLY A 97 -9.12 -0.97 9.91
C GLY A 97 -10.07 0.20 10.07
N TRP A 98 -9.96 1.21 9.21
CA TRP A 98 -10.90 2.33 9.17
C TRP A 98 -12.33 1.89 8.83
N VAL A 99 -12.51 1.01 7.84
CA VAL A 99 -13.82 0.43 7.51
C VAL A 99 -14.42 -0.32 8.70
N VAL A 100 -13.61 -1.09 9.43
CA VAL A 100 -14.04 -1.80 10.64
C VAL A 100 -14.47 -0.83 11.74
N CYS A 101 -13.73 0.26 11.97
CA CYS A 101 -14.11 1.31 12.92
C CYS A 101 -15.46 1.95 12.56
N GLN A 102 -15.69 2.19 11.26
CA GLN A 102 -16.92 2.82 10.78
C GLN A 102 -18.11 1.85 10.78
N GLY A 103 -17.86 0.54 10.71
CA GLY A 103 -18.91 -0.48 10.70
C GLY A 103 -19.79 -0.45 9.44
N LYS A 104 -19.30 0.13 8.34
CA LYS A 104 -20.06 0.35 7.09
C LYS A 104 -19.61 -0.65 6.03
N LEU A 105 -20.48 -1.60 5.67
CA LEU A 105 -20.16 -2.65 4.69
C LEU A 105 -19.78 -2.09 3.30
N ALA A 106 -20.37 -0.97 2.89
CA ALA A 106 -19.99 -0.30 1.64
C ALA A 106 -18.52 0.14 1.63
N GLY A 107 -17.89 0.34 2.80
CA GLY A 107 -16.48 0.69 2.90
C GLY A 107 -15.53 -0.40 2.41
N PHE A 108 -15.94 -1.67 2.39
CA PHE A 108 -15.11 -2.74 1.81
C PHE A 108 -14.88 -2.55 0.31
N ILE A 109 -15.85 -1.94 -0.40
CA ILE A 109 -15.71 -1.57 -1.82
C ILE A 109 -14.56 -0.58 -1.99
N ALA A 110 -14.43 0.40 -1.08
CA ALA A 110 -13.33 1.35 -1.12
C ALA A 110 -11.96 0.68 -0.93
N VAL A 111 -11.85 -0.38 -0.12
CA VAL A 111 -10.62 -1.17 0.00
C VAL A 111 -10.27 -1.85 -1.32
N VAL A 112 -11.25 -2.47 -1.99
CA VAL A 112 -11.06 -3.11 -3.31
C VAL A 112 -10.64 -2.08 -4.36
N ILE A 113 -11.30 -0.91 -4.38
CA ILE A 113 -10.95 0.22 -5.26
C ILE A 113 -9.50 0.66 -5.00
N PHE A 114 -9.12 0.81 -3.73
CA PHE A 114 -7.77 1.22 -3.36
C PHE A 114 -6.71 0.21 -3.84
N ILE A 115 -6.94 -1.09 -3.63
CA ILE A 115 -6.04 -2.17 -4.08
C ILE A 115 -5.92 -2.16 -5.60
N GLY A 116 -7.04 -2.03 -6.32
CA GLY A 116 -7.05 -1.94 -7.78
C GLY A 116 -6.27 -0.72 -8.29
N TYR A 117 -6.52 0.44 -7.66
CA TYR A 117 -5.84 1.70 -7.94
C TYR A 117 -4.32 1.58 -7.77
N VAL A 118 -3.85 1.18 -6.58
CA VAL A 118 -2.40 1.09 -6.32
C VAL A 118 -1.75 -0.01 -7.17
N THR A 119 -2.45 -1.12 -7.44
CA THR A 119 -1.91 -2.16 -8.33
C THR A 119 -1.64 -1.61 -9.72
N ARG A 120 -2.61 -0.92 -10.33
CA ARG A 120 -2.51 -0.45 -11.71
C ARG A 120 -1.63 0.77 -11.89
N LEU A 121 -1.76 1.76 -11.00
CA LEU A 121 -1.16 3.08 -11.20
C LEU A 121 0.13 3.31 -10.42
N GLN A 122 0.51 2.41 -9.51
CA GLN A 122 1.71 2.55 -8.67
C GLN A 122 2.59 1.31 -8.79
N ILE A 123 2.08 0.13 -8.41
CA ILE A 123 2.85 -1.12 -8.38
C ILE A 123 3.30 -1.55 -9.77
N VAL A 124 2.40 -1.62 -10.76
CA VAL A 124 2.79 -2.07 -12.12
C VAL A 124 3.85 -1.17 -12.78
N PRO A 125 3.76 0.17 -12.71
CA PRO A 125 4.87 1.05 -13.11
C PRO A 125 6.17 0.78 -12.35
N GLU A 126 6.11 0.70 -11.02
CA GLU A 126 7.28 0.44 -10.17
C GLU A 126 7.95 -0.91 -10.50
N GLU A 127 7.17 -1.97 -10.69
CA GLU A 127 7.69 -3.29 -11.06
C GLU A 127 8.31 -3.32 -12.46
N ARG A 128 7.82 -2.49 -13.41
CA ARG A 128 8.42 -2.36 -14.74
C ARG A 128 9.81 -1.71 -14.67
N GLU A 129 9.94 -0.65 -13.89
CA GLU A 129 11.24 0.01 -13.67
C GLU A 129 12.23 -0.91 -12.94
N LEU A 130 11.77 -1.66 -11.92
CA LEU A 130 12.60 -2.64 -11.23
C LEU A 130 13.04 -3.78 -12.16
N ALA A 131 12.17 -4.24 -13.06
CA ALA A 131 12.51 -5.25 -14.06
C ALA A 131 13.53 -4.73 -15.09
N ALA A 132 13.41 -3.47 -15.52
CA ALA A 132 14.36 -2.86 -16.44
C ALA A 132 15.74 -2.65 -15.79
N ARG A 133 15.77 -2.25 -14.51
CA ARG A 133 17.00 -1.97 -13.77
C ARG A 133 17.73 -3.22 -13.28
N PHE A 134 16.97 -4.25 -12.88
CA PHE A 134 17.52 -5.46 -12.27
C PHE A 134 16.98 -6.73 -12.95
N PRO A 135 17.18 -6.93 -14.26
CA PRO A 135 16.46 -7.94 -15.05
C PRO A 135 16.55 -9.36 -14.46
N MET A 136 17.75 -9.82 -14.10
CA MET A 136 17.93 -11.16 -13.52
C MET A 136 17.50 -11.23 -12.06
N ARG A 137 17.95 -10.28 -11.23
CA ARG A 137 17.65 -10.30 -9.79
C ARG A 137 16.15 -10.13 -9.51
N TYR A 138 15.48 -9.26 -10.26
CA TYR A 138 14.05 -9.03 -10.13
C TYR A 138 13.23 -10.21 -10.64
N ALA A 139 13.64 -10.86 -11.73
CA ALA A 139 13.00 -12.07 -12.22
C ALA A 139 13.03 -13.19 -11.16
N THR A 140 14.20 -13.46 -10.57
CA THR A 140 14.33 -14.43 -9.46
C THR A 140 13.48 -14.04 -8.25
N TYR A 141 13.51 -12.76 -7.86
CA TYR A 141 12.71 -12.27 -6.75
C TYR A 141 11.19 -12.42 -6.99
N LYS A 142 10.72 -12.15 -8.21
CA LYS A 142 9.32 -12.29 -8.62
C LYS A 142 8.83 -13.75 -8.60
N GLN A 143 9.72 -14.72 -8.82
CA GLN A 143 9.40 -16.14 -8.68
C GLN A 143 9.24 -16.56 -7.21
N ALA A 144 10.07 -15.99 -6.32
CA ALA A 144 10.06 -16.34 -4.90
C ALA A 144 8.96 -15.62 -4.11
N VAL A 145 8.59 -14.39 -4.49
CA VAL A 145 7.70 -13.52 -3.69
C VAL A 145 6.56 -12.97 -4.55
N ARG A 146 5.33 -13.08 -4.06
CA ARG A 146 4.14 -12.60 -4.78
C ARG A 146 4.01 -11.07 -4.68
N ARG A 147 3.16 -10.51 -5.55
CA ARG A 147 2.90 -9.08 -5.59
C ARG A 147 2.19 -8.60 -4.32
N TRP A 148 1.15 -9.35 -3.94
CA TRP A 148 0.37 -9.22 -2.73
C TRP A 148 0.47 -10.56 -2.01
N ILE A 149 0.96 -10.51 -0.75
CA ILE A 149 1.20 -11.65 0.16
C ILE A 149 1.64 -12.93 -0.59
#